data_AF-A0A7K9UQY4-F1
#
_entry.id   AF-A0A7K9UQY4-F1
#
_cell.length_a   1.000
_cell.length_b   1.000
_cell.length_c   1.000
_cell.angle_alpha   90.00
_cell.angle_beta   90.00
_cell.angle_gamma   90.00
#
_symmetry.space_group_name_H-M   'P 1'
#
loop_
_entity.id
_entity.type
_entity.pdbx_description
1 polymer ?
#
loop_
_entity_poly.entity_id
_entity_poly.type
_entity_poly.pdbx_seq_one_letter_code
_entity_poly.pdbx_strand_id
1 'polypeptide(L)'
;QDENMINFIKGGLKIRTSYQIYKECHQVLQMTQGNKSKNETYHQFEGGVQLGIGAFNLMLSLLPGRILRLLEFIGFSGNRELGLYQLQEGASGSSLRAILCTFTLLVYHTYVSLILGTGDANLQEADSLLEPYLRKFPNGSIILFYAARIDILKGNFEKAQLTFQECIAAQQEWKQIHHLCYWELMWCYTFEQNWLQAYRYADLLSKESRWSKAIYVFQKAAILCMLPEDDLKRTGEDIVSLFRQVDGLKQRIAGKSIPTEKFAVRKARRYASSQPVKLILPALEMMYVWNGFAIVGKRADLTENLLVTIEKEETALQNETS
;
A
#
# COMPACT_ATOMS: atom_id res chain seq x y z
N GLN A 1 8.06 8.78 -29.68
CA GLN A 1 7.92 7.69 -28.68
C GLN A 1 9.27 7.31 -28.06
N ASP A 2 10.40 7.71 -28.65
CA ASP A 2 11.77 7.32 -28.26
C ASP A 2 12.32 8.00 -27.01
N GLU A 3 11.90 9.22 -26.71
CA GLU A 3 12.38 9.98 -25.55
C GLU A 3 12.06 9.28 -24.21
N ASN A 4 10.89 8.63 -24.11
CA ASN A 4 10.49 7.85 -22.95
C ASN A 4 11.32 6.59 -22.76
N MET A 5 11.74 5.93 -23.85
CA MET A 5 12.55 4.72 -23.77
C MET A 5 14.01 5.04 -23.41
N ILE A 6 14.57 6.11 -23.99
CA ILE A 6 15.90 6.61 -23.65
C ILE A 6 15.94 7.06 -22.18
N ASN A 7 14.93 7.78 -21.71
CA ASN A 7 14.83 8.20 -20.30
C ASN A 7 14.69 7.00 -19.35
N PHE A 8 13.97 5.94 -19.76
CA PHE A 8 13.88 4.71 -18.99
C PHE A 8 15.23 4.00 -18.86
N ILE A 9 15.99 3.88 -19.96
CA ILE A 9 17.33 3.28 -19.96
C ILE A 9 18.29 4.11 -19.10
N LYS A 10 18.28 5.45 -19.25
CA LYS A 10 19.08 6.35 -18.40
C LYS A 10 18.72 6.21 -16.93
N GLY A 11 17.43 6.06 -16.60
CA GLY A 11 16.96 5.78 -15.25
C GLY A 11 17.52 4.48 -14.69
N GLY A 12 17.45 3.40 -15.47
CA GLY A 12 18.02 2.10 -15.10
C GLY A 12 19.54 2.16 -14.87
N LEU A 13 20.28 2.88 -15.71
CA LEU A 13 21.72 3.10 -15.54
C LEU A 13 22.04 3.87 -14.25
N LYS A 14 21.28 4.92 -13.92
CA LYS A 14 21.46 5.67 -12.68
C LYS A 14 21.21 4.82 -11.43
N ILE A 15 20.15 4.00 -11.46
CA ILE A 15 19.86 3.02 -10.40
C ILE A 15 21.03 2.05 -10.23
N ARG A 16 21.64 1.61 -11.34
CA ARG A 16 22.81 0.72 -11.33
C ARG A 16 24.01 1.37 -10.69
N THR A 17 24.34 2.58 -11.12
CA THR A 17 25.46 3.33 -10.55
C THR A 17 25.26 3.53 -9.05
N SER A 18 24.05 3.92 -8.62
CA SER A 18 23.74 4.07 -7.20
C SER A 18 23.93 2.76 -6.43
N TYR A 19 23.45 1.64 -6.95
CA TYR A 19 23.62 0.34 -6.28
C TYR A 19 25.10 -0.05 -6.16
N GLN A 20 25.90 0.17 -7.21
CA GLN A 20 27.34 -0.15 -7.17
C GLN A 20 28.09 0.71 -6.15
N ILE A 21 27.78 2.01 -6.06
CA ILE A 21 28.35 2.89 -5.03
C ILE A 21 28.06 2.32 -3.63
N TYR A 22 26.82 1.90 -3.37
CA TYR A 22 26.50 1.28 -2.08
C TYR A 22 27.29 -0.01 -1.83
N LYS A 23 27.50 -0.86 -2.85
CA LYS A 23 28.30 -2.09 -2.72
C LYS A 23 29.76 -1.78 -2.39
N GLU A 24 30.36 -0.77 -3.03
CA GLU A 24 31.71 -0.30 -2.71
C GLU A 24 31.77 0.24 -1.27
N CYS A 25 30.81 1.08 -0.86
CA CYS A 25 30.73 1.55 0.52
C CYS A 25 30.54 0.42 1.53
N HIS A 26 29.79 -0.64 1.17
CA HIS A 26 29.62 -1.82 2.02
C HIS A 26 30.91 -2.60 2.20
N GLN A 27 31.73 -2.74 1.16
CA GLN A 27 33.06 -3.34 1.26
C GLN A 27 33.97 -2.53 2.18
N VAL A 28 33.97 -1.19 2.03
CA VAL A 28 34.72 -0.29 2.93
C VAL A 28 34.26 -0.45 4.37
N LEU A 29 32.94 -0.54 4.60
CA LEU A 29 32.40 -0.76 5.93
C LEU A 29 32.91 -2.09 6.53
N GLN A 30 32.85 -3.19 5.77
CA GLN A 30 33.35 -4.51 6.20
C GLN A 30 34.85 -4.48 6.54
N MET A 31 35.67 -3.81 5.73
CA MET A 31 37.12 -3.67 5.98
C MET A 31 37.44 -2.87 7.24
N THR A 32 36.53 -2.01 7.69
CA THR A 32 36.74 -1.09 8.83
C THR A 32 36.06 -1.52 10.13
N GLN A 33 35.35 -2.66 10.14
CA GLN A 33 34.60 -3.15 11.31
C GLN A 33 35.47 -3.35 12.57
N GLY A 34 36.75 -3.70 12.40
CA GLY A 34 37.70 -3.92 13.50
C GLY A 34 38.36 -2.65 14.08
N ASN A 35 38.04 -1.46 13.56
CA ASN A 35 38.64 -0.22 14.03
C ASN A 35 38.10 0.18 15.41
N LYS A 36 38.99 0.44 16.36
CA LYS A 36 38.64 0.77 17.76
C LYS A 36 38.03 2.16 17.96
N SER A 37 38.18 3.06 16.98
CA SER A 37 37.68 4.44 17.07
C SER A 37 36.58 4.68 16.05
N LYS A 38 35.33 4.41 16.44
CA LYS A 38 34.13 4.79 15.69
C LYS A 38 33.64 6.15 16.20
N ASN A 39 33.70 7.17 15.37
CA ASN A 39 33.15 8.49 15.69
C ASN A 39 31.72 8.63 15.14
N GLU A 40 31.06 9.75 15.41
CA GLU A 40 29.69 9.99 14.95
C GLU A 40 29.57 9.90 13.41
N THR A 41 30.55 10.43 12.67
CA THR A 41 30.58 10.35 11.20
C THR A 41 30.60 8.90 10.72
N TYR A 42 31.33 8.03 11.40
CA TYR A 42 31.35 6.60 11.10
C TYR A 42 29.95 5.98 11.25
N HIS A 43 29.23 6.27 12.34
CA HIS A 43 27.87 5.76 12.53
C HIS A 43 26.87 6.31 11.51
N GLN A 44 27.02 7.57 11.08
CA GLN A 44 26.20 8.12 9.99
C GLN A 44 26.47 7.43 8.65
N PHE A 45 27.74 7.09 8.37
CA PHE A 45 28.13 6.33 7.19
C PHE A 45 27.61 4.89 7.24
N GLU A 46 27.84 4.19 8.35
CA GLU A 46 27.36 2.82 8.61
C GLU A 46 25.85 2.70 8.40
N GLY A 47 25.06 3.57 9.04
CA GLY A 47 23.61 3.60 8.87
C GLY A 47 23.17 3.96 7.44
N GLY A 48 23.94 4.77 6.72
CA GLY A 48 23.70 5.07 5.30
C GLY A 48 23.91 3.87 4.39
N VAL A 49 24.99 3.12 4.62
CA VAL A 49 25.30 1.90 3.89
C VAL A 49 24.25 0.82 4.17
N GLN A 50 23.88 0.63 5.44
CA GLN A 50 22.84 -0.31 5.86
C GLN A 50 21.49 -0.02 5.19
N LEU A 51 21.04 1.25 5.22
CA LEU A 51 19.81 1.67 4.54
C LEU A 51 19.88 1.36 3.04
N GLY A 52 20.95 1.79 2.37
CA GLY A 52 21.09 1.64 0.92
C GLY A 52 21.16 0.18 0.48
N ILE A 53 22.10 -0.59 1.03
CA ILE A 53 22.24 -2.02 0.72
C ILE A 53 20.97 -2.77 1.06
N GLY A 54 20.38 -2.48 2.23
CA GLY A 54 19.14 -3.07 2.71
C GLY A 54 17.99 -2.85 1.74
N ALA A 55 17.71 -1.59 1.40
CA ALA A 55 16.62 -1.21 0.50
C ALA A 55 16.82 -1.75 -0.92
N PHE A 56 18.03 -1.68 -1.49
CA PHE A 56 18.30 -2.22 -2.83
C PHE A 56 18.09 -3.73 -2.89
N ASN A 57 18.68 -4.47 -1.96
CA ASN A 57 18.57 -5.93 -1.95
C ASN A 57 17.13 -6.38 -1.74
N LEU A 58 16.40 -5.72 -0.82
CA LEU A 58 15.00 -5.99 -0.59
C LEU A 58 14.16 -5.69 -1.83
N MET A 59 14.23 -4.47 -2.39
CA MET A 59 13.45 -4.08 -3.56
C MET A 59 13.72 -4.98 -4.78
N LEU A 60 14.98 -5.32 -5.06
CA LEU A 60 15.34 -6.20 -6.16
C LEU A 60 14.78 -7.63 -5.96
N SER A 61 14.77 -8.12 -4.71
CA SER A 61 14.21 -9.44 -4.38
C SER A 61 12.69 -9.54 -4.60
N LEU A 62 12.00 -8.41 -4.72
CA LEU A 62 10.54 -8.35 -4.90
C LEU A 62 10.14 -8.24 -6.37
N LEU A 63 11.10 -8.08 -7.28
CA LEU A 63 10.81 -7.99 -8.70
C LEU A 63 10.36 -9.34 -9.27
N PRO A 64 9.39 -9.36 -10.20
CA PRO A 64 9.01 -10.57 -10.90
C PRO A 64 10.23 -11.23 -11.57
N GLY A 65 10.33 -12.57 -11.51
CA GLY A 65 11.51 -13.31 -11.97
C GLY A 65 11.93 -13.06 -13.43
N ARG A 66 11.02 -12.61 -14.31
CA ARG A 66 11.36 -12.19 -15.67
C ARG A 66 12.16 -10.88 -15.71
N ILE A 67 11.82 -9.93 -14.84
CA ILE A 67 12.53 -8.65 -14.70
C ILE A 67 13.84 -8.88 -13.97
N LEU A 68 13.82 -9.70 -12.91
CA LEU A 68 15.03 -10.03 -12.15
C LEU A 68 16.12 -10.66 -13.05
N ARG A 69 15.78 -11.66 -13.87
CA ARG A 69 16.73 -12.28 -14.81
C ARG A 69 17.39 -11.29 -15.78
N LEU A 70 16.66 -10.29 -16.26
CA LEU A 70 17.22 -9.24 -17.13
C LEU A 70 18.18 -8.33 -16.38
N LEU A 71 17.89 -8.05 -15.11
CA LEU A 71 18.74 -7.20 -14.26
C LEU A 71 19.99 -7.96 -13.78
N GLU A 72 19.86 -9.25 -13.46
CA GLU A 72 20.98 -10.14 -13.09
C GLU A 72 22.04 -10.22 -14.17
N PHE A 73 21.63 -10.30 -15.45
CA PHE A 73 22.54 -10.25 -16.59
C PHE A 73 23.40 -8.97 -16.62
N ILE A 74 22.91 -7.88 -16.06
CA ILE A 74 23.57 -6.56 -16.03
C ILE A 74 24.29 -6.33 -14.68
N GLY A 75 24.29 -7.33 -13.79
CA GLY A 75 25.00 -7.32 -12.50
C GLY A 75 24.15 -6.91 -11.29
N PHE A 76 22.83 -6.92 -11.41
CA PHE A 76 21.92 -6.72 -10.28
C PHE A 76 21.37 -8.06 -9.77
N SER A 77 21.75 -8.43 -8.56
CA SER A 77 21.04 -9.46 -7.80
C SER A 77 20.50 -8.84 -6.51
N GLY A 78 19.30 -9.29 -6.12
CA GLY A 78 18.69 -8.94 -4.84
C GLY A 78 18.72 -10.15 -3.92
N ASN A 79 19.25 -9.99 -2.71
CA ASN A 79 19.18 -10.99 -1.65
C ASN A 79 18.26 -10.49 -0.53
N ARG A 80 17.08 -11.08 -0.40
CA ARG A 80 16.08 -10.64 0.58
C ARG A 80 16.59 -10.72 2.02
N GLU A 81 17.25 -11.82 2.39
CA GLU A 81 17.76 -12.04 3.75
C GLU A 81 18.81 -10.99 4.11
N LEU A 82 19.76 -10.74 3.21
CA LEU A 82 20.73 -9.67 3.37
C LEU A 82 20.06 -8.30 3.46
N GLY A 83 19.03 -8.06 2.63
CA GLY A 83 18.27 -6.82 2.61
C GLY A 83 17.62 -6.54 3.97
N LEU A 84 16.91 -7.53 4.52
CA LEU A 84 16.26 -7.42 5.83
C LEU A 84 17.28 -7.27 6.96
N TYR A 85 18.34 -8.08 6.96
CA TYR A 85 19.41 -8.00 7.96
C TYR A 85 20.05 -6.61 8.02
N GLN A 86 20.42 -6.04 6.87
CA GLN A 86 21.03 -4.69 6.84
C GLN A 86 20.07 -3.60 7.31
N LEU A 87 18.78 -3.70 6.98
CA LEU A 87 17.78 -2.76 7.48
C LEU A 87 17.57 -2.90 8.99
N GLN A 88 17.56 -4.12 9.54
CA GLN A 88 17.42 -4.37 10.98
C GLN A 88 18.60 -3.79 11.76
N GLU A 89 19.83 -4.02 11.29
CA GLU A 89 21.04 -3.43 11.87
C GLU A 89 20.99 -1.90 11.80
N GLY A 90 20.58 -1.34 10.66
CA GLY A 90 20.44 0.10 10.48
C GLY A 90 19.36 0.73 11.36
N ALA A 91 18.24 0.04 11.58
CA ALA A 91 17.16 0.47 12.45
C ALA A 91 17.55 0.44 13.94
N SER A 92 18.40 -0.50 14.33
CA SER A 92 18.92 -0.64 15.70
C SER A 92 20.09 0.32 16.01
N GLY A 93 20.68 0.91 14.98
CA GLY A 93 21.77 1.86 15.10
C GLY A 93 21.34 3.26 15.59
N SER A 94 22.32 4.13 15.81
CA SER A 94 22.13 5.51 16.29
C SER A 94 22.14 6.57 15.18
N SER A 95 22.22 6.15 13.91
CA SER A 95 22.29 7.06 12.77
C SER A 95 20.98 7.82 12.56
N LEU A 96 21.03 8.98 11.89
CA LEU A 96 19.81 9.71 11.50
C LEU A 96 18.94 8.92 10.50
N ARG A 97 19.50 7.87 9.89
CA ARG A 97 18.84 7.01 8.91
C ARG A 97 18.15 5.81 9.55
N ALA A 98 18.32 5.58 10.85
CA ALA A 98 17.68 4.49 11.57
C ALA A 98 16.16 4.49 11.38
N ILE A 99 15.53 5.67 11.45
CA ILE A 99 14.09 5.81 11.22
C ILE A 99 13.68 5.45 9.78
N LEU A 100 14.52 5.71 8.79
CA LEU A 100 14.25 5.33 7.40
C LEU A 100 14.38 3.82 7.20
N CYS A 101 15.32 3.17 7.89
CA CYS A 101 15.40 1.71 7.94
C CYS A 101 14.14 1.12 8.58
N THR A 102 13.73 1.67 9.74
CA THR A 102 12.47 1.30 10.41
C THR A 102 11.27 1.46 9.48
N PHE A 103 11.11 2.60 8.82
CA PHE A 103 9.99 2.82 7.89
C PHE A 103 10.05 1.87 6.68
N THR A 104 11.23 1.55 6.16
CA THR A 104 11.37 0.59 5.06
C THR A 104 10.93 -0.81 5.49
N LEU A 105 11.33 -1.26 6.68
CA LEU A 105 10.87 -2.52 7.26
C LEU A 105 9.36 -2.51 7.53
N LEU A 106 8.82 -1.42 8.09
CA LEU A 106 7.39 -1.28 8.34
C LEU A 106 6.59 -1.36 7.03
N VAL A 107 7.00 -0.68 5.96
CA VAL A 107 6.36 -0.82 4.64
C VAL A 107 6.41 -2.28 4.16
N TYR A 108 7.56 -2.94 4.33
CA TYR A 108 7.71 -4.33 3.92
C TYR A 108 6.74 -5.26 4.66
N HIS A 109 6.75 -5.21 6.00
CA HIS A 109 5.93 -6.09 6.83
C HIS A 109 4.44 -5.75 6.78
N THR A 110 4.04 -4.48 6.59
CA THR A 110 2.63 -4.07 6.69
C THR A 110 1.91 -3.89 5.35
N TYR A 111 2.64 -3.78 4.23
CA TYR A 111 2.07 -3.61 2.90
C TYR A 111 2.61 -4.60 1.88
N VAL A 112 3.92 -4.65 1.70
CA VAL A 112 4.53 -5.40 0.58
C VAL A 112 4.23 -6.89 0.70
N SER A 113 4.49 -7.49 1.87
CA SER A 113 4.26 -8.92 2.09
C SER A 113 2.80 -9.31 1.88
N LEU A 114 1.87 -8.43 2.29
CA LEU A 114 0.44 -8.63 2.11
C LEU A 114 0.03 -8.54 0.63
N ILE A 115 0.42 -7.46 -0.07
CA ILE A 115 0.00 -7.23 -1.47
C ILE A 115 0.59 -8.28 -2.42
N LEU A 116 1.82 -8.72 -2.16
CA LEU A 116 2.49 -9.71 -2.99
C LEU A 116 2.18 -11.17 -2.59
N GLY A 117 1.48 -11.39 -1.48
CA GLY A 117 1.15 -12.71 -0.98
C GLY A 117 2.37 -13.56 -0.63
N THR A 118 3.49 -12.94 -0.25
CA THR A 118 4.78 -13.63 -0.04
C THR A 118 4.92 -14.29 1.33
N GLY A 119 3.89 -14.26 2.17
CA GLY A 119 3.84 -14.88 3.50
C GLY A 119 3.14 -14.02 4.55
N ASP A 120 3.04 -14.53 5.78
CA ASP A 120 2.47 -13.79 6.90
C ASP A 120 3.33 -12.57 7.25
N ALA A 121 2.68 -11.42 7.41
CA ALA A 121 3.31 -10.21 7.92
C ALA A 121 3.94 -10.48 9.30
N ASN A 122 5.22 -10.17 9.48
CA ASN A 122 5.86 -10.22 10.80
C ASN A 122 5.40 -9.04 11.66
N LEU A 123 4.19 -9.14 12.21
CA LEU A 123 3.58 -8.06 13.01
C LEU A 123 4.32 -7.83 14.34
N GLN A 124 4.92 -8.88 14.91
CA GLN A 124 5.73 -8.77 16.13
C GLN A 124 6.96 -7.87 15.90
N GLU A 125 7.63 -8.06 14.77
CA GLU A 125 8.74 -7.18 14.38
C GLU A 125 8.25 -5.76 14.08
N ALA A 126 7.12 -5.60 13.39
CA ALA A 126 6.54 -4.28 13.13
C ALA A 126 6.22 -3.52 14.42
N ASP A 127 5.62 -4.17 15.44
CA ASP A 127 5.39 -3.57 16.76
C ASP A 127 6.72 -3.15 17.40
N SER A 128 7.69 -4.08 17.45
CA SER A 128 8.99 -3.86 18.11
C SER A 128 9.76 -2.70 17.47
N LEU A 129 9.69 -2.57 16.14
CA LEU A 129 10.30 -1.49 15.39
C LEU A 129 9.63 -0.13 15.67
N LEU A 130 8.32 -0.10 15.86
CA LEU A 130 7.55 1.14 16.04
C LEU A 130 7.58 1.65 17.48
N GLU A 131 7.62 0.75 18.46
CA GLU A 131 7.44 1.09 19.88
C GLU A 131 8.40 2.17 20.43
N PRO A 132 9.71 2.19 20.12
CA PRO A 132 10.58 3.28 20.54
C PRO A 132 10.14 4.65 20.01
N TYR A 133 9.58 4.69 18.80
CA TYR A 133 9.12 5.92 18.16
C TYR A 133 7.76 6.37 18.70
N LEU A 134 6.87 5.45 19.10
CA LEU A 134 5.63 5.79 19.80
C LEU A 134 5.92 6.51 21.12
N ARG A 135 6.93 6.04 21.87
CA ARG A 135 7.33 6.68 23.13
C ARG A 135 7.99 8.05 22.90
N LYS A 136 8.82 8.16 21.86
CA LYS A 136 9.58 9.39 21.57
C LYS A 136 8.74 10.46 20.86
N PHE A 137 7.82 10.05 20.00
CA PHE A 137 7.00 10.91 19.14
C PHE A 137 5.52 10.47 19.18
N PRO A 138 4.85 10.58 20.33
CA PRO A 138 3.48 10.07 20.50
C PRO A 138 2.47 10.72 19.55
N ASN A 139 2.70 11.96 19.13
CA ASN A 139 1.86 12.69 18.17
C ASN A 139 2.45 12.72 16.75
N GLY A 140 3.47 11.91 16.47
CA GLY A 140 4.09 11.86 15.14
C GLY A 140 3.13 11.23 14.13
N SER A 141 2.69 11.97 13.12
CA SER A 141 1.67 11.51 12.16
C SER A 141 2.03 10.19 11.46
N ILE A 142 3.27 10.05 10.97
CA ILE A 142 3.74 8.79 10.37
C ILE A 142 3.77 7.64 11.40
N ILE A 143 4.07 7.96 12.66
CA ILE A 143 4.11 6.96 13.75
C ILE A 143 2.70 6.48 14.08
N LEU A 144 1.74 7.40 14.25
CA LEU A 144 0.32 7.10 14.43
C LEU A 144 -0.25 6.32 13.25
N PHE A 145 0.12 6.69 12.02
CA PHE A 145 -0.29 5.97 10.81
C PHE A 145 0.12 4.50 10.86
N TYR A 146 1.39 4.20 11.19
CA TYR A 146 1.84 2.82 11.29
C TYR A 146 1.24 2.08 12.49
N ALA A 147 1.01 2.75 13.62
CA ALA A 147 0.34 2.14 14.76
C ALA A 147 -1.07 1.67 14.39
N ALA A 148 -1.85 2.55 13.75
CA ALA A 148 -3.17 2.24 13.25
C ALA A 148 -3.15 1.13 12.18
N ARG A 149 -2.17 1.15 11.26
CA ARG A 149 -2.01 0.11 10.24
C ARG A 149 -1.72 -1.26 10.85
N ILE A 150 -0.86 -1.33 11.87
CA ILE A 150 -0.58 -2.59 12.56
C ILE A 150 -1.85 -3.10 13.27
N ASP A 151 -2.63 -2.21 13.89
CA ASP A 151 -3.91 -2.57 14.49
C ASP A 151 -4.92 -3.11 13.46
N ILE A 152 -5.00 -2.54 12.24
CA ILE A 152 -5.79 -3.12 11.14
C ILE A 152 -5.36 -4.55 10.86
N LEU A 153 -4.06 -4.81 10.73
CA LEU A 153 -3.55 -6.14 10.38
C LEU A 153 -3.77 -7.17 11.50
N LYS A 154 -3.97 -6.72 12.74
CA LYS A 154 -4.37 -7.54 13.88
C LYS A 154 -5.88 -7.76 13.99
N GLY A 155 -6.69 -7.06 13.19
CA GLY A 155 -8.15 -7.09 13.27
C GLY A 155 -8.75 -6.12 14.30
N ASN A 156 -7.94 -5.22 14.87
CA ASN A 156 -8.36 -4.21 15.85
C ASN A 156 -8.91 -2.96 15.14
N PHE A 157 -9.96 -3.13 14.34
CA PHE A 157 -10.47 -2.11 13.42
C PHE A 157 -10.94 -0.84 14.13
N GLU A 158 -11.71 -0.97 15.21
CA GLU A 158 -12.28 0.16 15.94
C GLU A 158 -11.18 1.03 16.57
N LYS A 159 -10.13 0.40 17.10
CA LYS A 159 -8.93 1.09 17.63
C LYS A 159 -8.13 1.76 16.52
N ALA A 160 -7.97 1.08 15.38
CA ALA A 160 -7.26 1.65 14.23
C ALA A 160 -7.97 2.90 13.70
N GLN A 161 -9.30 2.90 13.62
CA GLN A 161 -10.09 4.04 13.18
C GLN A 161 -9.83 5.29 14.04
N LEU A 162 -9.87 5.13 15.37
CA LEU A 162 -9.58 6.22 16.30
C LEU A 162 -8.16 6.76 16.09
N THR A 163 -7.18 5.86 16.00
CA THR A 163 -5.77 6.24 15.79
C THR A 163 -5.54 6.94 14.44
N PHE A 164 -6.24 6.54 13.37
CA PHE A 164 -6.16 7.25 12.08
C PHE A 164 -6.80 8.64 12.15
N GLN A 165 -7.89 8.81 12.90
CA GLN A 165 -8.49 10.13 13.13
C GLN A 165 -7.56 11.03 13.93
N GLU A 166 -6.87 10.51 14.95
CA GLU A 166 -5.81 11.21 15.68
C GLU A 166 -4.64 11.59 14.77
N CYS A 167 -4.22 10.68 13.88
CA CYS A 167 -3.18 10.95 12.88
C CYS A 167 -3.55 12.12 11.95
N ILE A 168 -4.82 12.17 11.50
CA ILE A 168 -5.33 13.28 10.69
C ILE A 168 -5.34 14.58 11.50
N ALA A 169 -5.77 14.54 12.76
CA ALA A 169 -5.83 15.70 13.64
C ALA A 169 -4.44 16.24 14.03
N ALA A 170 -3.41 15.38 14.08
CA ALA A 170 -2.07 15.74 14.53
C ALA A 170 -1.34 16.74 13.62
N GLN A 171 -1.76 16.91 12.36
CA GLN A 171 -1.10 17.81 11.41
C GLN A 171 -2.04 18.26 10.29
N GLN A 172 -1.79 19.43 9.68
CA GLN A 172 -2.56 19.96 8.54
C GLN A 172 -1.71 20.35 7.32
N GLU A 173 -0.39 20.22 7.42
CA GLU A 173 0.53 20.67 6.37
C GLU A 173 0.62 19.65 5.21
N TRP A 174 0.65 18.36 5.55
CA TRP A 174 0.91 17.27 4.61
C TRP A 174 -0.38 16.50 4.34
N LYS A 175 -1.19 17.03 3.43
CA LYS A 175 -2.46 16.42 3.00
C LYS A 175 -2.30 14.98 2.47
N GLN A 176 -1.13 14.63 1.97
CA GLN A 176 -0.82 13.28 1.49
C GLN A 176 -0.91 12.26 2.63
N ILE A 177 -0.54 12.61 3.86
CA ILE A 177 -0.72 11.73 5.03
C ILE A 177 -2.20 11.55 5.34
N HIS A 178 -3.02 12.61 5.22
CA HIS A 178 -4.48 12.49 5.34
C HIS A 178 -5.05 11.54 4.29
N HIS A 179 -4.58 11.62 3.04
CA HIS A 179 -5.02 10.73 1.97
C HIS A 179 -4.64 9.26 2.25
N LEU A 180 -3.47 9.01 2.84
CA LEU A 180 -3.14 7.66 3.32
C LEU A 180 -4.10 7.19 4.41
N CYS A 181 -4.43 8.06 5.39
CA CYS A 181 -5.40 7.72 6.43
C CYS A 181 -6.80 7.50 5.87
N TYR A 182 -7.26 8.31 4.91
CA TYR A 182 -8.56 8.13 4.25
C TYR A 182 -8.62 6.79 3.50
N TRP A 183 -7.52 6.37 2.89
CA TRP A 183 -7.44 5.06 2.24
C TRP A 183 -7.61 3.92 3.24
N GLU A 184 -6.90 3.97 4.37
CA GLU A 184 -7.00 2.94 5.41
C GLU A 184 -8.38 2.96 6.09
N LEU A 185 -8.93 4.13 6.40
CA LEU A 185 -10.27 4.29 6.99
C LEU A 185 -11.37 3.77 6.05
N MET A 186 -11.28 4.07 4.75
CA MET A 186 -12.19 3.52 3.74
C MET A 186 -12.21 1.99 3.78
N TRP A 187 -11.04 1.35 3.83
CA TRP A 187 -10.95 -0.11 3.93
C TRP A 187 -11.44 -0.64 5.27
N CYS A 188 -11.10 0.02 6.37
CA CYS A 188 -11.54 -0.37 7.70
C CYS A 188 -13.07 -0.42 7.80
N TYR A 189 -13.76 0.64 7.34
CA TYR A 189 -15.22 0.65 7.26
C TYR A 189 -15.78 -0.33 6.22
N THR A 190 -15.04 -0.62 5.14
CA THR A 190 -15.44 -1.66 4.19
C THR A 190 -15.41 -3.05 4.82
N PHE A 191 -14.42 -3.37 5.66
CA PHE A 191 -14.35 -4.64 6.39
C PHE A 191 -15.51 -4.81 7.37
N GLU A 192 -15.95 -3.72 7.99
CA GLU A 192 -17.12 -3.69 8.87
C GLU A 192 -18.45 -3.60 8.11
N GLN A 193 -18.43 -3.53 6.78
CA GLN A 193 -19.59 -3.28 5.92
C GLN A 193 -20.36 -2.00 6.28
N ASN A 194 -19.67 -1.02 6.88
CA ASN A 194 -20.17 0.32 7.08
C ASN A 194 -20.00 1.15 5.80
N TRP A 195 -20.80 0.80 4.80
CA TRP A 195 -20.70 1.33 3.43
C TRP A 195 -20.79 2.85 3.36
N LEU A 196 -21.60 3.48 4.23
CA LEU A 196 -21.77 4.93 4.22
C LEU A 196 -20.52 5.67 4.70
N GLN A 197 -19.85 5.19 5.77
CA GLN A 197 -18.57 5.78 6.18
C GLN A 197 -17.46 5.47 5.17
N ALA A 198 -17.41 4.25 4.64
CA ALA A 198 -16.46 3.89 3.58
C ALA A 198 -16.60 4.82 2.36
N TYR A 199 -17.85 5.11 1.94
CA TYR A 199 -18.14 6.03 0.86
C TYR A 199 -17.61 7.44 1.13
N ARG A 200 -17.78 7.99 2.34
CA ARG A 200 -17.30 9.34 2.69
C ARG A 200 -15.80 9.49 2.47
N TYR A 201 -15.00 8.50 2.90
CA TYR A 201 -13.56 8.53 2.67
C TYR A 201 -13.18 8.26 1.21
N ALA A 202 -13.90 7.37 0.51
CA ALA A 202 -13.71 7.16 -0.92
C ALA A 202 -14.00 8.44 -1.73
N ASP A 203 -15.03 9.20 -1.34
CA ASP A 203 -15.38 10.47 -1.96
C ASP A 203 -14.29 11.54 -1.74
N LEU A 204 -13.80 11.70 -0.50
CA LEU A 204 -12.66 12.58 -0.19
C LEU A 204 -11.44 12.25 -1.05
N LEU A 205 -11.06 10.98 -1.13
CA LEU A 205 -9.96 10.52 -1.99
C LEU A 205 -10.19 10.86 -3.47
N SER A 206 -11.40 10.60 -3.97
CA SER A 206 -11.76 10.84 -5.36
C SER A 206 -11.69 12.32 -5.73
N LYS A 207 -12.04 13.22 -4.79
CA LYS A 207 -12.00 14.68 -4.97
C LYS A 207 -10.58 15.22 -4.82
N GLU A 208 -9.88 14.84 -3.76
CA GLU A 208 -8.64 15.51 -3.35
C GLU A 208 -7.36 14.88 -3.92
N SER A 209 -7.26 13.55 -3.92
CA SER A 209 -6.00 12.86 -4.23
C SER A 209 -5.77 12.72 -5.73
N ARG A 210 -4.55 12.98 -6.22
CA ARG A 210 -4.16 12.81 -7.63
C ARG A 210 -3.39 11.51 -7.91
N TRP A 211 -3.15 10.69 -6.88
CA TRP A 211 -2.25 9.53 -6.97
C TRP A 211 -2.76 8.44 -7.91
N SER A 212 -4.05 8.08 -7.83
CA SER A 212 -4.69 7.15 -8.77
C SER A 212 -6.18 7.47 -8.90
N LYS A 213 -6.49 8.52 -9.66
CA LYS A 213 -7.86 9.03 -9.84
C LYS A 213 -8.82 7.94 -10.35
N ALA A 214 -8.37 7.09 -11.27
CA ALA A 214 -9.19 5.99 -11.78
C ALA A 214 -9.57 4.99 -10.67
N ILE A 215 -8.64 4.64 -9.77
CA ILE A 215 -8.93 3.75 -8.64
C ILE A 215 -9.88 4.40 -7.65
N TYR A 216 -9.65 5.65 -7.27
CA TYR A 216 -10.51 6.30 -6.27
C TYR A 216 -11.95 6.47 -6.77
N VAL A 217 -12.15 6.85 -8.04
CA VAL A 217 -13.49 6.94 -8.63
C VAL A 217 -14.14 5.56 -8.77
N PHE A 218 -13.38 4.55 -9.21
CA PHE A 218 -13.90 3.18 -9.29
C PHE A 218 -14.30 2.64 -7.90
N GLN A 219 -13.46 2.82 -6.89
CA GLN A 219 -13.70 2.36 -5.53
C GLN A 219 -14.91 3.07 -4.91
N LYS A 220 -15.04 4.39 -5.13
CA LYS A 220 -16.23 5.15 -4.74
C LYS A 220 -17.50 4.55 -5.35
N ALA A 221 -17.51 4.30 -6.66
CA ALA A 221 -18.65 3.69 -7.34
C ALA A 221 -18.93 2.26 -6.83
N ALA A 222 -17.88 1.46 -6.61
CA ALA A 222 -17.98 0.10 -6.10
C ALA A 222 -18.58 0.05 -4.68
N ILE A 223 -18.20 0.97 -3.80
CA ILE A 223 -18.77 1.08 -2.45
C ILE A 223 -20.22 1.56 -2.51
N LEU A 224 -20.55 2.53 -3.38
CA LEU A 224 -21.92 2.99 -3.58
C LEU A 224 -22.86 1.86 -4.04
N CYS A 225 -22.37 0.89 -4.83
CA CYS A 225 -23.15 -0.29 -5.22
C CYS A 225 -23.56 -1.18 -4.04
N MET A 226 -22.91 -1.06 -2.88
CA MET A 226 -23.20 -1.85 -1.69
C MET A 226 -24.18 -1.17 -0.74
N LEU A 227 -24.51 0.10 -0.98
CA LEU A 227 -25.43 0.85 -0.13
C LEU A 227 -26.89 0.41 -0.33
N PRO A 228 -27.72 0.45 0.73
CA PRO A 228 -29.17 0.44 0.59
C PRO A 228 -29.65 1.57 -0.34
N GLU A 229 -30.74 1.34 -1.07
CA GLU A 229 -31.22 2.28 -2.09
C GLU A 229 -31.53 3.68 -1.53
N ASP A 230 -32.10 3.75 -0.32
CA ASP A 230 -32.42 5.03 0.33
C ASP A 230 -31.17 5.82 0.71
N ASP A 231 -30.12 5.16 1.20
CA ASP A 231 -28.86 5.81 1.51
C ASP A 231 -28.12 6.25 0.24
N LEU A 232 -28.17 5.45 -0.82
CA LEU A 232 -27.65 5.83 -2.14
C LEU A 232 -28.34 7.09 -2.67
N LYS A 233 -29.68 7.16 -2.59
CA LYS A 233 -30.42 8.37 -3.02
C LYS A 233 -29.98 9.61 -2.25
N ARG A 234 -29.70 9.47 -0.95
CA ARG A 234 -29.25 10.58 -0.09
C ARG A 234 -27.84 11.08 -0.43
N THR A 235 -26.98 10.28 -1.05
CA THR A 235 -25.66 10.77 -1.49
C THR A 235 -25.75 11.70 -2.69
N GLY A 236 -26.81 11.57 -3.50
CA GLY A 236 -26.97 12.33 -4.76
C GLY A 236 -25.99 11.91 -5.86
N GLU A 237 -25.33 10.76 -5.71
CA GLU A 237 -24.33 10.27 -6.66
C GLU A 237 -24.97 9.44 -7.78
N ASP A 238 -24.42 9.55 -8.99
CA ASP A 238 -24.77 8.68 -10.12
C ASP A 238 -23.67 7.63 -10.32
N ILE A 239 -23.95 6.40 -9.87
CA ILE A 239 -23.05 5.25 -10.01
C ILE A 239 -22.67 5.00 -11.48
N VAL A 240 -23.62 5.14 -12.41
CA VAL A 240 -23.39 4.87 -13.84
C VAL A 240 -22.43 5.92 -14.40
N SER A 241 -22.66 7.19 -14.08
CA SER A 241 -21.74 8.28 -14.46
C SER A 241 -20.35 8.07 -13.90
N LEU A 242 -20.22 7.67 -12.62
CA LEU A 242 -18.92 7.43 -11.99
C LEU A 242 -18.14 6.32 -12.71
N PHE A 243 -18.76 5.16 -12.99
CA PHE A 243 -18.08 4.09 -13.73
C PHE A 243 -17.68 4.52 -15.15
N ARG A 244 -18.52 5.28 -15.86
CA ARG A 244 -18.22 5.76 -17.21
C ARG A 244 -17.00 6.69 -17.27
N GLN A 245 -16.69 7.41 -16.19
CA GLN A 245 -15.54 8.30 -16.12
C GLN A 245 -14.19 7.55 -15.95
N VAL A 246 -14.20 6.32 -15.45
CA VAL A 246 -12.97 5.60 -15.02
C VAL A 246 -11.92 5.45 -16.13
N ASP A 247 -12.33 5.16 -17.38
CA ASP A 247 -11.35 4.99 -18.47
C ASP A 247 -10.61 6.29 -18.82
N GLY A 248 -11.28 7.43 -18.73
CA GLY A 248 -10.71 8.76 -18.97
C GLY A 248 -9.72 9.20 -17.88
N LEU A 249 -9.78 8.59 -16.68
CA LEU A 249 -8.95 8.93 -15.53
C LEU A 249 -7.67 8.09 -15.42
N LYS A 250 -7.49 7.10 -16.29
CA LYS A 250 -6.36 6.16 -16.27
C LYS A 250 -5.04 6.86 -16.58
N GLN A 251 -4.05 6.64 -15.72
CA GLN A 251 -2.71 7.19 -15.83
C GLN A 251 -1.77 6.21 -16.56
N ARG A 252 -0.67 6.74 -17.09
CA ARG A 252 0.43 5.94 -17.66
C ARG A 252 1.74 6.36 -17.03
N ILE A 253 2.46 5.41 -16.46
CA ILE A 253 3.81 5.61 -15.93
C ILE A 253 4.77 4.94 -16.90
N ALA A 254 5.74 5.70 -17.43
CA ALA A 254 6.68 5.24 -18.45
C ALA A 254 5.98 4.54 -19.65
N GLY A 255 4.85 5.12 -20.10
CA GLY A 255 4.06 4.58 -21.22
C GLY A 255 3.19 3.36 -20.90
N LYS A 256 3.31 2.77 -19.70
CA LYS A 256 2.51 1.63 -19.25
C LYS A 256 1.44 2.07 -18.26
N SER A 257 0.19 1.64 -18.46
CA SER A 257 -0.85 1.86 -17.44
C SER A 257 -0.64 0.95 -16.23
N ILE A 258 -1.00 1.47 -15.06
CA ILE A 258 -0.91 0.78 -13.78
C ILE A 258 -1.83 -0.45 -13.81
N PRO A 259 -1.36 -1.66 -13.38
CA PRO A 259 -2.16 -2.89 -13.47
C PRO A 259 -3.54 -2.79 -12.80
N THR A 260 -3.61 -2.20 -11.61
CA THR A 260 -4.87 -2.01 -10.87
C THR A 260 -5.82 -1.08 -11.61
N GLU A 261 -5.34 0.01 -12.21
CA GLU A 261 -6.18 0.90 -13.03
C GLU A 261 -6.70 0.20 -14.29
N LYS A 262 -5.89 -0.67 -14.93
CA LYS A 262 -6.37 -1.50 -16.05
C LYS A 262 -7.50 -2.44 -15.63
N PHE A 263 -7.42 -3.01 -14.43
CA PHE A 263 -8.47 -3.84 -13.87
C PHE A 263 -9.76 -3.02 -13.68
N ALA A 264 -9.68 -1.87 -13.01
CA ALA A 264 -10.81 -0.97 -12.78
C ALA A 264 -11.48 -0.54 -14.10
N VAL A 265 -10.68 -0.13 -15.10
CA VAL A 265 -11.19 0.21 -16.44
C VAL A 265 -11.90 -0.96 -17.09
N ARG A 266 -11.33 -2.17 -17.03
CA ARG A 266 -11.96 -3.36 -17.62
C ARG A 266 -13.33 -3.64 -17.00
N LYS A 267 -13.45 -3.50 -15.68
CA LYS A 267 -14.70 -3.71 -14.95
C LYS A 267 -15.73 -2.63 -15.25
N ALA A 268 -15.30 -1.37 -15.29
CA ALA A 268 -16.14 -0.21 -15.59
C ALA A 268 -16.78 -0.26 -16.98
N ARG A 269 -16.19 -0.98 -17.96
CA ARG A 269 -16.76 -1.15 -19.31
C ARG A 269 -18.16 -1.75 -19.32
N ARG A 270 -18.57 -2.49 -18.29
CA ARG A 270 -19.94 -2.99 -18.18
C ARG A 270 -21.00 -1.87 -18.10
N TYR A 271 -20.59 -0.65 -17.79
CA TYR A 271 -21.45 0.54 -17.72
C TYR A 271 -21.37 1.43 -18.97
N ALA A 272 -20.64 1.02 -20.02
CA ALA A 272 -20.43 1.83 -21.21
C ALA A 272 -21.70 1.96 -22.08
N SER A 273 -22.53 0.93 -22.14
CA SER A 273 -23.80 0.93 -22.89
C SER A 273 -24.88 1.80 -22.24
N SER A 274 -25.90 2.14 -23.02
CA SER A 274 -27.13 2.80 -22.53
C SER A 274 -27.91 1.92 -21.54
N GLN A 275 -27.77 0.60 -21.63
CA GLN A 275 -28.25 -0.39 -20.68
C GLN A 275 -27.06 -1.05 -19.97
N PRO A 276 -26.61 -0.51 -18.82
CA PRO A 276 -25.48 -1.05 -18.07
C PRO A 276 -25.73 -2.46 -17.54
N VAL A 277 -24.69 -3.29 -17.53
CA VAL A 277 -24.71 -4.59 -16.85
C VAL A 277 -24.05 -4.43 -15.47
N LYS A 278 -24.84 -4.39 -14.40
CA LYS A 278 -24.35 -4.10 -13.04
C LYS A 278 -23.26 -5.08 -12.59
N LEU A 279 -22.23 -4.56 -11.92
CA LEU A 279 -21.22 -5.40 -11.27
C LEU A 279 -21.82 -6.06 -10.02
N ILE A 280 -21.41 -7.30 -9.76
CA ILE A 280 -21.83 -8.09 -8.59
C ILE A 280 -20.79 -7.89 -7.49
N LEU A 281 -21.23 -7.42 -6.32
CA LEU A 281 -20.40 -7.15 -5.13
C LEU A 281 -19.04 -6.47 -5.45
N PRO A 282 -19.01 -5.36 -6.22
CA PRO A 282 -17.75 -4.79 -6.70
C PRO A 282 -16.80 -4.33 -5.60
N ALA A 283 -17.31 -3.94 -4.42
CA ALA A 283 -16.46 -3.61 -3.27
C ALA A 283 -15.71 -4.83 -2.72
N LEU A 284 -16.39 -5.99 -2.66
CA LEU A 284 -15.77 -7.25 -2.21
C LEU A 284 -14.78 -7.79 -3.24
N GLU A 285 -15.07 -7.60 -4.54
CA GLU A 285 -14.09 -7.92 -5.58
C GLU A 285 -12.82 -7.06 -5.45
N MET A 286 -12.96 -5.76 -5.15
CA MET A 286 -11.80 -4.91 -4.86
C MET A 286 -11.09 -5.35 -3.58
N MET A 287 -11.83 -5.78 -2.57
CA MET A 287 -11.25 -6.32 -1.34
C MET A 287 -10.37 -7.54 -1.65
N TYR A 288 -10.80 -8.43 -2.54
CA TYR A 288 -9.97 -9.54 -3.03
C TYR A 288 -8.71 -9.06 -3.73
N VAL A 289 -8.82 -8.08 -4.65
CA VAL A 289 -7.67 -7.51 -5.39
C VAL A 289 -6.60 -6.95 -4.45
N TRP A 290 -6.99 -6.36 -3.32
CA TRP A 290 -6.08 -5.78 -2.34
C TRP A 290 -5.71 -6.72 -1.18
N ASN A 291 -6.02 -8.01 -1.29
CA ASN A 291 -5.79 -9.02 -0.26
C ASN A 291 -6.45 -8.67 1.09
N GLY A 292 -7.59 -7.96 1.05
CA GLY A 292 -8.33 -7.54 2.24
C GLY A 292 -9.00 -8.70 2.99
N PHE A 293 -9.28 -9.82 2.31
CA PHE A 293 -9.80 -11.02 2.97
C PHE A 293 -8.81 -11.62 3.99
N ALA A 294 -7.50 -11.52 3.73
CA ALA A 294 -6.49 -11.95 4.69
C ALA A 294 -6.47 -11.08 5.97
N ILE A 295 -6.94 -9.83 5.86
CA ILE A 295 -7.10 -8.90 6.99
C ILE A 295 -8.40 -9.20 7.74
N VAL A 296 -9.55 -9.16 7.06
CA VAL A 296 -10.86 -9.37 7.71
C VAL A 296 -10.99 -10.76 8.32
N GLY A 297 -10.27 -11.76 7.79
CA GLY A 297 -10.21 -13.12 8.35
C GLY A 297 -9.69 -13.21 9.79
N LYS A 298 -9.13 -12.13 10.35
CA LYS A 298 -8.79 -12.04 11.78
C LYS A 298 -10.02 -11.79 12.68
N ARG A 299 -11.16 -11.44 12.10
CA ARG A 299 -12.45 -11.15 12.75
C ARG A 299 -13.52 -12.09 12.20
N ALA A 300 -13.83 -13.14 12.96
CA ALA A 300 -14.78 -14.17 12.55
C ALA A 300 -16.19 -13.59 12.34
N ASP A 301 -16.60 -12.69 13.23
CA ASP A 301 -17.88 -11.96 13.17
C ASP A 301 -18.05 -11.19 11.85
N LEU A 302 -17.02 -10.45 11.43
CA LEU A 302 -17.06 -9.67 10.19
C LEU A 302 -16.94 -10.56 8.95
N THR A 303 -16.17 -11.63 9.04
CA THR A 303 -16.04 -12.62 7.97
C THR A 303 -17.36 -13.34 7.71
N GLU A 304 -18.10 -13.71 8.76
CA GLU A 304 -19.42 -14.32 8.66
C GLU A 304 -20.44 -13.35 8.03
N ASN A 305 -20.44 -12.08 8.43
CA ASN A 305 -21.30 -11.07 7.80
C ASN A 305 -21.02 -10.91 6.29
N LEU A 306 -19.75 -11.04 5.87
CA LEU A 306 -19.38 -10.98 4.46
C LEU A 306 -19.89 -12.22 3.70
N LEU A 307 -19.81 -13.40 4.32
CA LEU A 307 -20.37 -14.63 3.76
C LEU A 307 -21.88 -14.50 3.54
N VAL A 308 -22.62 -14.02 4.54
CA VAL A 308 -24.07 -13.78 4.42
C VAL A 308 -24.39 -12.84 3.25
N THR A 309 -23.59 -11.80 3.05
CA THR A 309 -23.75 -10.87 1.93
C THR A 309 -23.52 -11.55 0.58
N ILE A 310 -22.52 -12.42 0.49
CA ILE A 310 -22.21 -13.20 -0.72
C ILE A 310 -23.34 -14.20 -1.03
N GLU A 311 -23.79 -14.97 -0.04
CA GLU A 311 -24.85 -15.98 -0.19
C GLU A 311 -26.18 -15.35 -0.59
N LYS A 312 -26.50 -14.17 -0.03
CA LYS A 312 -27.70 -13.42 -0.40
C LYS A 312 -27.66 -13.01 -1.88
N GLU A 313 -26.54 -12.50 -2.35
CA GLU A 313 -26.38 -12.10 -3.75
C GLU A 313 -26.37 -13.30 -4.70
N GLU A 314 -25.74 -14.40 -4.31
CA GLU A 314 -25.75 -15.66 -5.06
C GLU A 314 -27.18 -16.18 -5.24
N THR A 315 -27.97 -16.18 -4.16
CA THR A 315 -29.39 -16.57 -4.20
C THR A 315 -30.19 -15.65 -5.13
N ALA A 316 -29.95 -14.34 -5.08
CA ALA A 316 -30.62 -13.38 -5.96
C ALA A 316 -30.31 -13.66 -7.45
N LEU A 317 -29.05 -13.95 -7.78
CA LEU A 317 -28.63 -14.28 -9.14
C LEU A 317 -29.24 -15.59 -9.65
N GLN A 318 -29.30 -16.62 -8.81
CA GLN A 318 -29.93 -17.90 -9.17
C GLN A 318 -31.42 -17.71 -9.53
N ASN A 319 -32.11 -16.84 -8.79
CA ASN A 319 -33.51 -16.51 -9.03
C ASN A 319 -33.72 -15.66 -10.30
N GLU A 320 -32.76 -14.81 -10.70
CA GLU A 320 -32.84 -14.06 -11.96
C GLU A 320 -32.61 -14.94 -13.20
N THR A 321 -31.89 -16.05 -13.05
CA THR A 321 -31.60 -17.00 -14.14
C THR A 321 -32.60 -18.16 -14.26
N SER A 322 -33.50 -18.32 -13.29
CA SER A 322 -34.56 -19.35 -13.26
C SER A 322 -35.85 -18.83 -13.87
#